data_AF-A0A959CBW5-F1
#
_entry.id   AF-A0A959CBW5-F1
#
_cell.length_a   1.000
_cell.length_b   1.000
_cell.length_c   1.000
_cell.angle_alpha   90.00
_cell.angle_beta   90.00
_cell.angle_gamma   90.00
#
_symmetry.space_group_name_H-M   'P 1'
#
loop_
_entity.id
_entity.type
_entity.pdbx_description
1 polymer ?
#
loop_
_entity_poly.entity_id
_entity_poly.type
_entity_poly.pdbx_seq_one_letter_code
_entity_poly.pdbx_strand_id
1 'polypeptide(L)'
;MKIFLNDSLNFLTKLSVRRAWNFAKVLSSFYLSKWTRRPIQWGMPVTVSIEPTTACNLRCPECPSGLRSFQRDTGNLKAGFFRNIVDEMHRDLFYLIFYFQGEPYIHPDFLDMVAYAHRRRIFTITSTNGHFLNDANARRT
;
A
#
# COMPACT_ATOMS: atom_id res chain seq x y z
N MET A 1 -25.34 7.59 1.68
CA MET A 1 -23.87 7.42 1.53
C MET A 1 -23.33 8.68 0.85
N LYS A 2 -22.43 9.43 1.48
CA LYS A 2 -21.87 10.65 0.88
C LYS A 2 -20.78 10.26 -0.12
N ILE A 3 -20.84 10.78 -1.34
CA ILE A 3 -19.80 10.61 -2.35
C ILE A 3 -18.81 11.75 -2.20
N PHE A 4 -17.55 11.43 -1.86
CA PHE A 4 -16.47 12.40 -1.85
C PHE A 4 -15.90 12.54 -3.26
N LEU A 5 -16.29 13.61 -3.96
CA LEU A 5 -15.97 13.80 -5.38
C LEU A 5 -14.47 13.81 -5.65
N ASN A 6 -13.69 14.52 -4.83
CA ASN A 6 -12.23 14.60 -4.99
C ASN A 6 -11.56 13.23 -4.88
N ASP A 7 -11.96 12.43 -3.90
CA ASP A 7 -11.40 11.09 -3.69
C ASP A 7 -11.82 10.14 -4.81
N SER A 8 -13.08 10.22 -5.24
CA SER A 8 -13.62 9.42 -6.34
C SER A 8 -12.89 9.74 -7.64
N LEU A 9 -12.67 11.03 -7.93
CA LEU A 9 -11.91 11.48 -9.09
C LEU A 9 -10.45 11.04 -8.99
N ASN A 10 -9.79 11.22 -7.84
CA ASN A 10 -8.42 10.76 -7.63
C ASN A 10 -8.31 9.26 -7.92
N PHE A 11 -9.19 8.44 -7.33
CA PHE A 11 -9.26 7.00 -7.55
C PHE A 11 -9.43 6.64 -9.04
N LEU A 12 -10.40 7.25 -9.71
CA LEU A 12 -10.69 6.98 -11.12
C LEU A 12 -9.53 7.38 -12.04
N THR A 13 -8.85 8.49 -11.76
CA THR A 13 -7.71 8.95 -12.58
C THR A 13 -6.50 8.01 -12.52
N LYS A 14 -6.42 7.12 -11.52
CA LYS A 14 -5.40 6.07 -11.44
C LYS A 14 -5.79 4.81 -12.21
N LEU A 15 -7.04 4.67 -12.66
CA LEU A 15 -7.45 3.49 -13.42
C LEU A 15 -6.92 3.59 -14.86
N SER A 16 -6.29 2.51 -15.34
CA SER A 16 -5.86 2.40 -16.74
C SER A 16 -6.48 1.15 -17.36
N VAL A 17 -6.56 1.10 -18.70
CA VAL A 17 -7.05 -0.08 -19.42
C VAL A 17 -6.27 -1.34 -19.01
N ARG A 18 -4.94 -1.22 -18.83
CA ARG A 18 -4.09 -2.33 -18.38
C ARG A 18 -4.45 -2.80 -16.97
N ARG A 19 -4.70 -1.88 -16.03
CA ARG A 19 -5.09 -2.22 -14.66
C ARG A 19 -6.49 -2.82 -14.59
N ALA A 20 -7.44 -2.29 -15.37
CA ALA A 20 -8.77 -2.86 -15.51
C ALA A 20 -8.72 -4.29 -16.09
N TRP A 21 -7.86 -4.52 -17.10
CA TRP A 21 -7.60 -5.85 -17.63
C TRP A 21 -6.96 -6.77 -16.58
N ASN A 22 -5.98 -6.28 -15.83
CA ASN A 22 -5.38 -7.05 -14.74
C ASN A 22 -6.42 -7.45 -13.68
N PHE A 23 -7.31 -6.54 -13.31
CA PHE A 23 -8.43 -6.83 -12.41
C PHE A 23 -9.34 -7.92 -12.96
N ALA A 24 -9.71 -7.84 -14.24
CA ALA A 24 -10.52 -8.86 -14.90
C ALA A 24 -9.82 -10.24 -14.86
N LYS A 25 -8.52 -10.29 -15.18
CA LYS A 25 -7.73 -11.53 -15.08
C LYS A 25 -7.75 -12.13 -13.67
N VAL A 26 -7.50 -11.32 -12.63
CA VAL A 26 -7.52 -11.77 -11.23
C VAL A 26 -8.90 -12.33 -10.85
N LEU A 27 -9.97 -11.61 -11.19
CA LEU A 27 -11.33 -12.00 -10.84
C LEU A 27 -11.75 -13.28 -11.56
N SER A 28 -11.52 -13.35 -12.88
CA SER A 28 -11.82 -14.52 -13.69
C SER A 28 -11.02 -15.75 -13.24
N SER A 29 -9.71 -15.61 -12.98
CA SER A 29 -8.88 -16.73 -12.53
C SER A 29 -9.24 -17.19 -11.12
N PHE A 30 -9.66 -16.28 -10.23
CA PHE A 30 -10.18 -16.64 -8.91
C PHE A 30 -11.44 -17.51 -9.00
N TYR A 31 -12.44 -17.10 -9.77
CA TYR A 31 -13.68 -17.89 -9.92
C TYR A 31 -13.42 -19.22 -10.62
N LEU A 32 -12.56 -19.25 -11.64
CA LEU A 32 -12.16 -20.49 -12.30
C LEU A 32 -11.41 -21.43 -11.34
N SER A 33 -10.49 -20.90 -10.53
CA SER A 33 -9.78 -21.67 -9.50
C SER A 33 -10.75 -22.25 -8.48
N LYS A 34 -11.71 -21.45 -8.01
CA LYS A 34 -12.75 -21.88 -7.07
C LYS A 34 -13.61 -23.00 -7.65
N TRP A 35 -13.99 -22.90 -8.93
CA TRP A 35 -14.82 -23.91 -9.59
C TRP A 35 -14.06 -25.22 -9.88
N THR A 36 -12.84 -25.11 -10.40
CA THR A 36 -12.02 -26.27 -10.80
C THR A 36 -11.23 -26.89 -9.66
N ARG A 37 -11.13 -26.21 -8.51
CA ARG A 37 -10.24 -26.56 -7.38
C ARG A 37 -8.76 -26.65 -7.77
N ARG A 38 -8.35 -25.93 -8.81
CA ARG A 38 -6.93 -25.84 -9.25
C ARG A 38 -6.42 -24.42 -9.02
N PRO A 39 -5.15 -24.22 -8.60
CA PRO A 39 -4.61 -22.89 -8.34
C PRO A 39 -4.23 -22.18 -9.64
N ILE A 40 -5.21 -21.53 -10.29
CA ILE A 40 -5.02 -20.80 -11.55
C ILE A 40 -4.89 -19.31 -11.26
N GLN A 41 -3.73 -18.73 -11.59
CA GLN A 41 -3.43 -17.32 -11.35
C GLN A 41 -2.90 -16.66 -12.62
N TRP A 42 -3.70 -15.80 -13.24
CA TRP A 42 -3.33 -15.12 -14.50
C TRP A 42 -3.00 -13.63 -14.33
N GLY A 43 -3.52 -13.03 -13.27
CA GLY A 43 -3.31 -11.62 -12.94
C GLY A 43 -2.11 -11.39 -12.03
N MET A 44 -1.55 -10.19 -12.10
CA MET A 44 -0.62 -9.66 -11.11
C MET A 44 -1.40 -9.08 -9.93
N PRO A 45 -0.77 -8.85 -8.76
CA PRO A 45 -1.43 -8.19 -7.64
C PRO A 45 -2.03 -6.84 -8.03
N VAL A 46 -3.33 -6.65 -7.76
CA VAL A 46 -4.04 -5.36 -7.94
C VAL A 46 -3.76 -4.43 -6.77
N THR A 47 -3.56 -5.01 -5.59
CA THR A 47 -3.31 -4.33 -4.32
C THR A 47 -2.11 -4.95 -3.62
N VAL A 48 -1.26 -4.11 -3.04
CA VAL A 48 -0.11 -4.54 -2.20
C VAL A 48 -0.10 -3.71 -0.93
N SER A 49 0.32 -4.32 0.18
CA SER A 49 0.67 -3.61 1.41
C SER A 49 2.18 -3.64 1.62
N ILE A 50 2.76 -2.51 1.99
CA ILE A 50 4.17 -2.34 2.30
C ILE A 50 4.30 -1.71 3.67
N GLU A 51 5.22 -2.24 4.47
CA GLU A 51 5.58 -1.70 5.78
C GLU A 51 6.76 -0.74 5.64
N PRO A 52 6.59 0.57 5.86
CA PRO A 52 7.72 1.50 5.78
C PRO A 52 8.74 1.22 6.88
N THR A 53 8.27 0.94 8.09
CA THR A 53 9.10 0.70 9.27
C THR A 53 8.38 -0.21 10.24
N THR A 54 9.15 -0.95 11.05
CA THR A 54 8.62 -1.67 12.22
C THR A 54 8.54 -0.81 13.48
N ALA A 55 9.12 0.40 13.46
CA ALA A 55 9.16 1.29 14.60
C ALA A 55 7.81 1.97 14.84
N CYS A 56 7.42 2.09 16.11
CA CYS A 56 6.24 2.85 16.52
C CYS A 56 6.53 3.57 17.84
N ASN A 57 6.00 4.79 18.00
CA ASN A 57 6.11 5.58 19.22
C ASN A 57 5.12 5.12 20.33
N LEU A 58 4.09 4.37 19.96
CA LEU A 58 3.10 3.83 20.90
C LEU A 58 3.41 2.40 21.33
N ARG A 59 2.77 1.96 22.42
CA ARG A 59 2.90 0.62 23.02
C ARG A 59 1.55 -0.06 23.20
N CYS A 60 0.78 -0.15 22.13
CA CYS A 60 -0.55 -0.76 22.18
C CYS A 60 -0.45 -2.25 22.60
N PRO A 61 -1.28 -2.72 23.55
CA PRO A 61 -1.14 -4.05 24.16
C PRO A 61 -1.47 -5.21 23.22
N GLU A 62 -2.16 -4.95 22.11
CA GLU A 62 -2.54 -5.97 21.12
C GLU A 62 -1.68 -5.91 19.84
N CYS A 63 -0.69 -5.02 19.78
CA CYS A 63 0.13 -4.81 18.60
C CYS A 63 1.55 -5.39 18.81
N PRO A 64 2.05 -6.28 17.92
CA PRO A 64 3.42 -6.78 18.02
C PRO A 64 4.48 -5.68 18.04
N SER A 65 4.28 -4.57 17.31
CA SER A 65 5.15 -3.39 17.37
C SER A 65 5.14 -2.73 18.74
N GLY A 66 3.97 -2.62 19.35
CA GLY A 66 3.79 -1.99 20.66
C GLY A 66 4.36 -2.84 21.80
N LEU A 67 4.15 -4.15 21.72
CA LEU A 67 4.72 -5.15 22.63
C LEU A 67 6.22 -5.38 22.40
N ARG A 68 6.76 -4.92 21.25
CA ARG A 68 8.13 -5.20 20.78
C ARG A 68 8.43 -6.71 20.71
N SER A 69 7.42 -7.49 20.36
CA SER A 69 7.44 -8.97 20.36
C SER A 69 7.55 -9.53 18.93
N PHE A 70 8.39 -8.92 18.10
CA PHE A 70 8.63 -9.43 16.76
C PHE A 70 9.41 -10.74 16.79
N GLN A 71 8.99 -11.70 15.98
CA GLN A 71 9.73 -12.95 15.72
C GLN A 71 10.65 -12.84 14.49
N ARG A 72 10.55 -11.74 13.74
CA ARG A 72 11.32 -11.43 12.54
C ARG A 72 12.19 -10.20 12.78
N ASP A 73 13.17 -10.00 11.91
CA ASP A 73 14.01 -8.80 11.94
C ASP A 73 13.17 -7.52 11.83
N THR A 74 13.61 -6.52 12.60
CA THR A 74 13.02 -5.19 12.66
C THR A 74 13.87 -4.20 11.89
N GLY A 75 13.26 -3.12 11.42
CA GLY A 75 14.00 -2.07 10.73
C GLY A 75 13.14 -1.20 9.84
N ASN A 76 13.85 -0.46 8.99
CA ASN A 76 13.31 0.46 8.01
C ASN A 76 13.44 -0.13 6.60
N LEU A 77 12.39 0.01 5.80
CA LEU A 77 12.40 -0.38 4.41
C LEU A 77 13.38 0.52 3.63
N LYS A 78 14.37 -0.08 2.99
CA LYS A 78 15.33 0.68 2.17
C LYS A 78 14.60 1.30 0.97
N ALA A 79 14.72 2.62 0.81
CA ALA A 79 14.08 3.35 -0.29
C ALA A 79 14.40 2.79 -1.69
N GLY A 80 15.64 2.32 -1.92
CA GLY A 80 16.01 1.68 -3.18
C GLY A 80 15.23 0.39 -3.46
N PHE A 81 15.01 -0.44 -2.43
CA PHE A 81 14.23 -1.67 -2.57
C PHE A 81 12.75 -1.36 -2.83
N PHE A 82 12.19 -0.36 -2.14
CA PHE A 82 10.84 0.12 -2.42
C PHE A 82 10.67 0.56 -3.88
N ARG A 83 11.61 1.35 -4.42
CA ARG A 83 11.56 1.81 -5.81
C ARG A 83 11.57 0.65 -6.80
N ASN A 84 12.40 -0.38 -6.56
CA ASN A 84 12.44 -1.57 -7.41
C ASN A 84 11.09 -2.29 -7.42
N ILE A 85 10.48 -2.54 -6.25
CA ILE A 85 9.15 -3.17 -6.16
C ILE A 85 8.11 -2.37 -6.95
N VAL A 86 8.07 -1.06 -6.75
CA VAL A 86 7.10 -0.20 -7.46
C VAL A 86 7.36 -0.22 -8.96
N ASP A 87 8.60 -0.16 -9.41
CA ASP A 87 8.93 -0.14 -10.83
C ASP A 87 8.55 -1.45 -11.53
N GLU A 88 8.72 -2.59 -10.87
CA GLU A 88 8.29 -3.90 -11.37
C GLU A 88 6.77 -4.01 -11.48
N MET A 89 6.02 -3.43 -10.54
CA MET A 89 4.59 -3.69 -10.40
C MET A 89 3.67 -2.58 -10.91
N HIS A 90 4.14 -1.33 -11.04
CA HIS A 90 3.26 -0.16 -11.22
C HIS A 90 2.30 -0.22 -12.41
N ARG A 91 2.64 -0.97 -13.47
CA ARG A 91 1.80 -1.05 -14.68
C ARG A 91 0.50 -1.82 -14.42
N ASP A 92 0.51 -2.76 -13.48
CA ASP A 92 -0.61 -3.65 -13.14
C ASP A 92 -1.16 -3.40 -11.73
N LEU A 93 -0.32 -2.86 -10.83
CA LEU A 93 -0.68 -2.46 -9.48
C LEU A 93 -1.54 -1.18 -9.50
N PHE A 94 -2.72 -1.25 -8.89
CA PHE A 94 -3.64 -0.12 -8.82
C PHE A 94 -3.60 0.55 -7.44
N TYR A 95 -3.49 -0.24 -6.37
CA TYR A 95 -3.66 0.22 -5.00
C TYR A 95 -2.45 -0.17 -4.13
N LEU A 96 -1.89 0.77 -3.38
CA LEU A 96 -0.76 0.55 -2.48
C LEU A 96 -1.09 1.04 -1.07
N ILE A 97 -0.89 0.17 -0.10
CA ILE A 97 -1.15 0.44 1.31
C ILE A 97 0.19 0.58 2.02
N PHE A 98 0.44 1.69 2.70
CA PHE A 98 1.58 1.86 3.59
C PHE A 98 1.16 1.55 5.04
N TYR A 99 0.97 0.28 5.37
CA TYR A 99 0.48 -0.10 6.70
C TYR A 99 0.69 -1.58 7.04
N PHE A 100 1.14 -1.84 8.27
CA PHE A 100 0.85 -3.07 9.03
C PHE A 100 1.35 -2.95 10.48
N GLN A 101 2.66 -3.11 10.70
CA GLN A 101 3.27 -3.19 12.04
C GLN A 101 4.29 -2.07 12.23
N GLY A 102 3.84 -0.87 12.60
CA GLY A 102 4.70 0.29 12.80
C GLY A 102 3.93 1.59 12.60
N GLU A 103 4.61 2.73 12.72
CA GLU A 103 4.05 4.05 12.41
C GLU A 103 4.75 4.62 11.15
N PRO A 104 4.06 4.69 10.00
CA PRO A 104 4.64 5.14 8.73
C PRO A 104 5.40 6.47 8.82
N TYR A 105 4.86 7.45 9.55
CA TYR A 105 5.44 8.79 9.63
C TYR A 105 6.76 8.86 10.41
N ILE A 106 7.18 7.79 11.10
CA ILE A 106 8.52 7.70 11.73
C ILE A 106 9.60 7.39 10.68
N HIS A 107 9.25 6.75 9.56
CA HIS A 107 10.23 6.44 8.53
C HIS A 107 10.70 7.73 7.81
N PRO A 108 12.02 8.02 7.76
CA PRO A 108 12.52 9.31 7.25
C PRO A 108 12.13 9.55 5.79
N ASP A 109 12.11 8.50 4.96
CA ASP A 109 11.76 8.61 3.54
C ASP A 109 10.28 8.34 3.22
N PHE A 110 9.39 8.26 4.22
CA PHE A 110 7.99 7.85 4.00
C PHE A 110 7.27 8.72 2.95
N LEU A 111 7.34 10.04 3.11
CA LEU A 111 6.68 10.98 2.19
C LEU A 111 7.27 10.90 0.78
N ASP A 112 8.57 10.60 0.67
CA ASP A 112 9.23 10.42 -0.64
C ASP A 112 8.79 9.12 -1.31
N MET A 113 8.55 8.05 -0.54
CA MET A 113 7.95 6.81 -1.04
C MET A 113 6.52 7.03 -1.52
N VAL A 114 5.70 7.77 -0.77
CA VAL A 114 4.33 8.15 -1.17
C VAL A 114 4.35 8.94 -2.47
N ALA A 115 5.17 10.00 -2.54
CA ALA A 115 5.32 10.82 -3.73
C ALA A 115 5.81 10.00 -4.95
N TYR A 116 6.71 9.04 -4.74
CA TYR A 116 7.18 8.12 -5.78
C TYR A 116 6.05 7.26 -6.34
N ALA A 117 5.24 6.63 -5.48
CA ALA A 117 4.09 5.84 -5.90
C ALA A 117 3.04 6.70 -6.64
N HIS A 118 2.80 7.93 -6.17
CA HIS A 118 1.91 8.89 -6.83
C HIS A 118 2.37 9.26 -8.24
N ARG A 119 3.67 9.48 -8.46
CA ARG A 119 4.25 9.72 -9.79
C ARG A 119 4.07 8.53 -10.74
N ARG A 120 4.04 7.30 -10.21
CA ARG A 120 3.71 6.08 -10.96
C ARG A 120 2.20 5.86 -11.11
N ARG A 121 1.40 6.87 -10.78
CA ARG A 121 -0.07 6.86 -10.81
C ARG A 121 -0.68 5.75 -9.97
N ILE A 122 -0.04 5.28 -8.91
CA ILE A 122 -0.65 4.30 -8.00
C ILE A 122 -1.54 5.05 -7.00
N PHE A 123 -2.71 4.49 -6.67
CA PHE A 123 -3.54 5.02 -5.60
C PHE A 123 -2.98 4.55 -4.26
N THR A 124 -2.62 5.49 -3.39
CA THR A 124 -1.98 5.16 -2.10
C THR A 124 -2.89 5.44 -0.93
N ILE A 125 -2.84 4.59 0.09
CA ILE A 125 -3.39 4.88 1.41
C ILE A 125 -2.39 4.54 2.50
N THR A 126 -2.58 5.12 3.68
CA THR A 126 -1.80 4.81 4.88
C THR A 126 -2.75 4.77 6.07
N SER A 127 -2.32 4.12 7.15
CA SER A 127 -2.94 4.24 8.46
C SER A 127 -1.87 4.74 9.44
N THR A 128 -2.27 5.65 10.32
CA THR A 128 -1.38 6.35 11.25
C THR A 128 -2.10 6.56 12.58
N ASN A 129 -1.36 6.59 13.68
CA ASN A 129 -1.87 6.96 14.99
C ASN A 129 -2.14 8.48 15.14
N GLY A 130 -1.75 9.28 14.15
CA GLY A 130 -2.06 10.71 14.08
C GLY A 130 -1.12 11.63 14.86
N HIS A 131 -0.20 11.11 15.70
CA HIS A 131 0.69 11.94 16.52
C HIS A 131 1.64 12.82 15.70
N PHE A 132 1.93 12.40 14.47
CA PHE A 132 2.83 13.12 13.58
C PHE A 132 2.08 14.00 12.58
N LEU A 133 0.74 13.97 12.50
CA LEU A 133 0.00 14.75 11.52
C LEU A 133 0.00 16.23 11.85
N ASN A 134 0.35 17.05 10.87
CA ASN A 134 0.23 18.50 10.87
C ASN A 134 -0.08 18.98 9.44
N ASP A 135 -0.43 20.26 9.28
CA ASP A 135 -0.79 20.81 7.97
C ASP A 135 0.31 20.62 6.92
N ALA A 136 1.59 20.70 7.31
CA ALA A 136 2.69 20.64 6.37
C ALA A 136 2.88 19.22 5.82
N ASN A 137 2.86 18.19 6.67
CA ASN A 137 3.02 16.82 6.18
C ASN A 137 1.73 16.23 5.62
N ALA A 138 0.55 16.58 6.14
CA ALA A 138 -0.73 16.16 5.58
C ALA A 138 -0.92 16.62 4.13
N ARG A 139 -0.40 17.80 3.76
CA ARG A 139 -0.41 18.30 2.37
C ARG A 139 0.65 17.65 1.47
N ARG A 140 1.72 17.10 2.06
CA ARG A 140 2.80 16.41 1.33
C ARG A 140 2.48 14.95 1.07
N THR A 141 1.64 14.34 1.90
CA THR A 141 1.11 12.98 1.74
C THR A 141 0.12 12.92 0.59
#